data_AF-A0A519JKB9-F1
#
_entry.id   AF-A0A519JKB9-F1
#
_cell.length_a   1.000
_cell.length_b   1.000
_cell.length_c   1.000
_cell.angle_alpha   90.00
_cell.angle_beta   90.00
_cell.angle_gamma   90.00
#
_symmetry.space_group_name_H-M   'P 1'
#
loop_
_entity.id
_entity.type
_entity.pdbx_description
1 polymer ?
#
loop_
_entity_poly.entity_id
_entity_poly.type
_entity_poly.pdbx_seq_one_letter_code
_entity_poly.pdbx_strand_id
1 'polypeptide(L)'
;PGESVVRFLFTTLGVLIVGTPMWLVFMYQSLSVVFSQFNHANISLPKQVDNALSWIFASPDMHKVHHHYQMPYTDSNYGNIFSVWDRIFGTFKTLPTEKIIYGVDTHMDPKQHNNIRSLLKIPFVKRPESQTEQQ
;
A
#
# COMPACT_ATOMS: atom_id res chain seq x y z
N PRO A 1 -14.32 -3.05 -5.29
CA PRO A 1 -15.24 -1.98 -5.78
C PRO A 1 -16.21 -1.48 -4.71
N GLY A 2 -16.89 -2.36 -3.96
CA GLY A 2 -17.83 -1.95 -2.90
C GLY A 2 -17.17 -1.17 -1.76
N GLU A 3 -16.01 -1.61 -1.29
CA GLU A 3 -15.24 -0.92 -0.25
C GLU A 3 -14.93 0.54 -0.60
N SER A 4 -14.58 0.83 -1.87
CA SER A 4 -14.31 2.20 -2.32
C SER A 4 -15.52 3.11 -2.19
N VAL A 5 -16.73 2.61 -2.44
CA VAL A 5 -17.98 3.38 -2.28
C VAL A 5 -18.24 3.67 -0.81
N VAL A 6 -18.12 2.64 0.05
CA VAL A 6 -18.30 2.78 1.50
C VAL A 6 -17.31 3.80 2.06
N ARG A 7 -16.02 3.68 1.71
CA ARG A 7 -14.96 4.60 2.14
C ARG A 7 -15.23 6.03 1.68
N PHE A 8 -15.64 6.22 0.42
CA PHE A 8 -15.97 7.54 -0.11
C PHE A 8 -17.13 8.19 0.65
N LEU A 9 -18.24 7.47 0.83
CA LEU A 9 -19.41 7.98 1.55
C LEU A 9 -19.08 8.29 3.01
N PHE A 10 -18.44 7.35 3.71
CA PHE A 10 -18.06 7.52 5.11
C PHE A 10 -17.15 8.73 5.32
N THR A 11 -16.11 8.87 4.50
CA THR A 11 -15.16 9.99 4.61
C THR A 11 -15.83 11.32 4.27
N THR A 12 -16.66 11.36 3.21
CA THR A 12 -17.37 12.59 2.80
C THR A 12 -18.35 13.03 3.88
N LEU A 13 -19.11 12.11 4.48
CA LEU A 13 -20.00 12.42 5.60
C LEU A 13 -19.23 12.97 6.80
N GLY A 14 -18.10 12.36 7.16
CA GLY A 14 -17.24 12.87 8.23
C GLY A 14 -16.75 14.30 7.99
N VAL A 15 -16.30 14.60 6.76
CA VAL A 15 -15.87 15.95 6.35
C VAL A 15 -17.00 16.96 6.48
N LEU A 16 -18.21 16.61 6.05
CA LEU A 16 -19.39 17.47 6.13
C LEU A 16 -19.83 17.72 7.58
N ILE A 17 -19.82 16.68 8.42
CA ILE A 17 -20.21 16.78 9.85
C ILE A 17 -19.23 17.66 10.63
N VAL A 18 -17.92 17.48 10.40
CA VAL A 18 -16.88 18.30 11.05
C VAL A 18 -16.86 19.74 10.52
N GLY A 19 -17.43 19.98 9.33
CA GLY A 19 -17.41 21.30 8.69
C GLY A 19 -16.02 21.68 8.19
N THR A 20 -15.21 20.70 7.77
CA THR A 20 -13.82 20.92 7.36
C THR A 20 -13.79 21.85 6.14
N PRO A 21 -12.95 22.91 6.15
CA PRO A 21 -12.90 23.85 5.03
C PRO A 21 -12.36 23.17 3.76
N MET A 22 -12.98 23.49 2.62
CA MET A 22 -12.66 22.82 1.34
C MET A 22 -11.20 22.96 0.92
N TRP A 23 -10.54 24.08 1.23
CA TRP A 23 -9.12 24.25 0.91
C TRP A 23 -8.24 23.22 1.62
N LEU A 24 -8.58 22.81 2.85
CA LEU A 24 -7.83 21.80 3.60
C LEU A 24 -8.03 20.42 2.99
N VAL A 25 -9.27 20.12 2.57
CA VAL A 25 -9.60 18.87 1.86
C VAL A 25 -8.82 18.78 0.55
N PHE A 26 -8.79 19.85 -0.25
CA PHE A 26 -8.01 19.89 -1.48
C PHE A 26 -6.51 19.79 -1.22
N MET A 27 -5.99 20.52 -0.22
CA MET A 27 -4.58 20.43 0.18
C MET A 27 -4.19 18.99 0.55
N TYR A 28 -4.99 18.32 1.38
CA TYR A 28 -4.76 16.93 1.75
C TYR A 28 -4.80 16.00 0.53
N GLN A 29 -5.80 16.13 -0.34
CA GLN A 29 -5.91 15.31 -1.54
C GLN A 29 -4.70 15.52 -2.48
N SER A 30 -4.28 16.77 -2.70
CA SER A 30 -3.11 17.08 -3.50
C SER A 30 -1.84 16.45 -2.92
N LEU A 31 -1.60 16.61 -1.62
CA LEU A 31 -0.46 15.97 -0.95
C LEU A 31 -0.53 14.45 -1.04
N SER A 32 -1.70 13.86 -0.78
CA SER A 32 -1.91 12.42 -0.85
C SER A 32 -1.60 11.85 -2.23
N VAL A 33 -1.98 12.55 -3.31
CA VAL A 33 -1.66 12.14 -4.69
C VAL A 33 -0.17 12.23 -4.96
N VAL A 34 0.48 13.34 -4.57
CA VAL A 34 1.94 13.51 -4.75
C VAL A 34 2.71 12.39 -4.05
N PHE A 35 2.40 12.11 -2.78
CA PHE A 35 3.05 11.04 -2.04
C PHE A 35 2.73 9.65 -2.61
N SER A 36 1.49 9.41 -3.05
CA SER A 36 1.13 8.15 -3.71
C SER A 36 1.99 7.91 -4.95
N GLN A 37 2.24 8.94 -5.77
CA GLN A 37 3.13 8.83 -6.93
C GLN A 37 4.60 8.67 -6.51
N PHE A 38 5.05 9.43 -5.51
CA PHE A 38 6.42 9.34 -5.00
C PHE A 38 6.76 7.92 -4.50
N ASN A 39 5.88 7.32 -3.69
CA ASN A 39 6.14 6.01 -3.08
C ASN A 39 6.09 4.86 -4.11
N HIS A 40 5.35 5.02 -5.21
CA HIS A 40 5.28 4.06 -6.31
C HIS A 40 6.21 4.42 -7.48
N ALA A 41 7.01 5.47 -7.36
CA ALA A 41 7.94 5.85 -8.41
C ALA A 41 8.97 4.74 -8.58
N ASN A 42 9.28 4.39 -9.83
CA ASN A 42 10.34 3.43 -10.15
C ASN A 42 11.73 4.08 -10.02
N ILE A 43 11.99 4.67 -8.86
CA ILE A 43 13.24 5.33 -8.50
C ILE A 43 13.93 4.51 -7.40
N SER A 44 15.26 4.55 -7.42
CA SER A 44 16.10 3.98 -6.37
C SER A 44 16.87 5.14 -5.75
N LEU A 45 16.48 5.55 -4.55
CA LEU A 45 17.19 6.57 -3.79
C LEU A 45 18.46 5.97 -3.18
N PRO A 46 19.50 6.78 -2.89
CA PRO A 46 20.60 6.30 -2.05
C PRO A 46 20.04 5.77 -0.73
N LYS A 47 20.47 4.57 -0.31
CA LYS A 47 19.90 3.86 0.85
C LYS A 47 19.87 4.69 2.14
N GLN A 48 20.87 5.55 2.34
CA GLN A 48 20.91 6.46 3.50
C GLN A 48 19.80 7.52 3.45
N VAL A 49 19.50 8.04 2.25
CA VAL A 49 18.44 9.04 2.03
C VAL A 49 17.07 8.38 2.21
N ASP A 50 16.86 7.22 1.61
CA ASP A 50 15.59 6.48 1.76
C ASP A 50 15.33 6.15 3.24
N ASN A 51 16.34 5.61 3.94
CA ASN A 51 16.24 5.31 5.36
C ASN A 51 15.92 6.55 6.20
N ALA A 52 16.56 7.69 5.92
CA ALA A 52 16.30 8.93 6.63
C ALA A 52 14.87 9.46 6.37
N LEU A 53 14.43 9.44 5.12
CA LEU A 53 13.07 9.82 4.73
C LEU A 53 12.04 8.91 5.39
N SER A 54 12.32 7.60 5.42
CA SER A 54 11.41 6.57 5.93
C SER A 54 11.03 6.76 7.40
N TRP A 55 11.74 7.59 8.17
CA TRP A 55 11.40 7.90 9.56
C TRP A 55 10.15 8.75 9.72
N ILE A 56 9.89 9.63 8.75
CA ILE A 56 8.78 10.58 8.80
C ILE A 56 7.80 10.32 7.67
N PHE A 57 8.32 10.15 6.45
CA PHE A 57 7.53 9.96 5.25
C PHE A 57 7.58 8.52 4.77
N ALA A 58 6.55 8.09 4.06
CA ALA A 58 6.62 6.88 3.28
C ALA A 58 7.63 7.10 2.14
N SER A 59 8.69 6.29 2.10
CA SER A 59 9.72 6.34 1.06
C SER A 59 9.47 5.25 0.00
N PRO A 60 10.06 5.37 -1.21
CA PRO A 60 9.90 4.35 -2.24
C PRO A 60 10.33 2.95 -1.77
N ASP A 61 11.50 2.79 -1.15
CA ASP A 61 11.94 1.44 -0.75
C ASP A 61 11.13 0.89 0.43
N MET A 62 10.72 1.74 1.39
CA MET A 62 9.80 1.35 2.46
C MET A 62 8.48 0.83 1.88
N HIS A 63 7.91 1.52 0.90
CA HIS A 63 6.63 1.16 0.30
C HIS A 63 6.71 -0.12 -0.54
N LYS A 64 7.83 -0.41 -1.18
CA LYS A 64 8.02 -1.68 -1.91
C LYS A 64 7.90 -2.91 -1.00
N VAL A 65 8.24 -2.79 0.29
CA VAL A 65 8.10 -3.88 1.27
C VAL A 65 6.64 -4.30 1.44
N HIS A 66 5.71 -3.33 1.45
CA HIS A 66 4.26 -3.58 1.51
C HIS A 66 3.78 -4.42 0.32
N HIS A 67 4.39 -4.24 -0.85
CA HIS A 67 4.04 -4.99 -2.06
C HIS A 67 4.70 -6.37 -2.15
N HIS A 68 5.50 -6.75 -1.16
CA HIS A 68 6.05 -8.09 -1.13
C HIS A 68 4.93 -9.11 -0.98
N TYR A 69 5.02 -10.23 -1.70
CA TYR A 69 3.92 -11.20 -1.79
C TYR A 69 3.60 -11.94 -0.48
N GLN A 70 4.53 -11.96 0.48
CA GLN A 70 4.47 -12.82 1.65
C GLN A 70 4.51 -12.06 2.99
N MET A 71 3.74 -12.56 3.96
CA MET A 71 3.81 -12.13 5.36
C MET A 71 5.17 -12.47 6.00
N PRO A 72 5.70 -11.62 6.90
CA PRO A 72 5.03 -10.48 7.54
C PRO A 72 5.20 -9.15 6.79
N TYR A 73 5.58 -9.16 5.50
CA TYR A 73 5.90 -7.94 4.76
C TYR A 73 4.70 -7.37 3.98
N THR A 74 3.82 -8.21 3.42
CA THR A 74 2.63 -7.75 2.67
C THR A 74 1.72 -6.84 3.49
N ASP A 75 1.47 -7.25 4.74
CA ASP A 75 0.62 -6.55 5.70
C ASP A 75 1.45 -5.66 6.64
N SER A 76 2.25 -4.78 6.04
CA SER A 76 3.14 -3.85 6.73
C SER A 76 3.25 -2.53 5.97
N ASN A 77 3.83 -1.50 6.60
CA ASN A 77 4.11 -0.20 5.96
C ASN A 77 2.87 0.44 5.27
N TYR A 78 1.77 0.61 6.01
CA TYR A 78 0.49 1.10 5.49
C TYR A 78 0.44 2.62 5.20
N GLY A 79 1.39 3.40 5.72
CA GLY A 79 1.39 4.85 5.59
C GLY A 79 1.51 5.33 4.13
N ASN A 80 0.59 6.20 3.68
CA ASN A 80 0.70 6.84 2.36
C ASN A 80 1.59 8.11 2.40
N ILE A 81 1.41 8.96 3.41
CA ILE A 81 2.21 10.20 3.56
C ILE A 81 3.24 10.01 4.67
N PHE A 82 2.77 9.72 5.88
CA PHE A 82 3.63 9.61 7.06
C PHE A 82 3.81 8.17 7.51
N SER A 83 5.06 7.73 7.60
CA SER A 83 5.48 6.41 8.09
C SER A 83 5.58 6.34 9.62
N VAL A 84 5.38 7.47 10.30
CA VAL A 84 5.33 7.55 11.76
C VAL A 84 4.22 6.66 12.32
N TRP A 85 3.09 6.57 11.62
CA TRP A 85 1.99 5.70 12.00
C TRP A 85 2.41 4.23 12.05
N ASP A 86 3.19 3.78 11.08
CA ASP A 86 3.69 2.39 11.06
C ASP A 86 4.62 2.07 12.24
N ARG A 87 5.33 3.08 12.75
CA ARG A 87 6.15 2.93 13.95
C ARG A 87 5.31 2.89 15.20
N ILE A 88 4.33 3.79 15.32
CA ILE A 88 3.42 3.87 16.47
C ILE A 88 2.63 2.56 16.61
N PHE A 89 2.16 2.00 15.50
CA PHE A 89 1.34 0.78 15.49
C PHE A 89 2.15 -0.51 15.28
N GLY A 90 3.48 -0.43 15.19
CA GLY A 90 4.36 -1.61 15.09
C GLY A 90 4.29 -2.37 13.76
N THR A 91 3.77 -1.74 12.70
CA THR A 91 3.65 -2.29 11.35
C THR A 91 4.84 -1.94 10.45
N PHE A 92 5.85 -1.22 10.95
CA PHE A 92 7.05 -0.91 10.17
C PHE A 92 7.92 -2.16 9.93
N LYS A 93 8.21 -2.47 8.66
CA LYS A 93 9.10 -3.57 8.25
C LYS A 93 10.10 -3.12 7.19
N THR A 94 11.24 -3.79 7.15
CA THR A 94 12.29 -3.57 6.17
C THR A 94 12.63 -4.86 5.47
N LEU A 95 12.76 -4.82 4.14
CA LEU A 95 13.28 -5.91 3.33
C LEU A 95 14.24 -5.30 2.29
N PRO A 96 15.44 -5.88 2.07
CA PRO A 96 16.32 -5.40 1.01
C PRO A 96 15.62 -5.46 -0.35
N THR A 97 15.70 -4.38 -1.13
CA THR A 97 14.96 -4.21 -2.39
C THR A 97 15.20 -5.34 -3.38
N GLU A 98 16.41 -5.91 -3.39
CA GLU A 98 16.82 -7.05 -4.20
C GLU A 98 16.11 -8.37 -3.84
N LYS A 99 15.48 -8.45 -2.66
CA LYS A 99 14.70 -9.61 -2.20
C LYS A 99 13.19 -9.43 -2.42
N ILE A 100 12.75 -8.25 -2.87
CA ILE A 100 11.33 -7.95 -3.04
C ILE A 100 10.81 -8.66 -4.28
N ILE A 101 9.90 -9.61 -4.05
CA ILE A 101 9.08 -10.23 -5.08
C ILE A 101 7.66 -9.65 -4.95
N TYR A 102 7.17 -9.01 -6.01
CA TYR A 102 5.83 -8.43 -6.07
C TYR A 102 4.78 -9.51 -6.28
N GLY A 103 3.63 -9.37 -5.64
CA GLY A 103 2.47 -10.21 -5.90
C GLY A 103 1.62 -10.44 -4.67
N VAL A 104 0.85 -11.52 -4.71
CA VAL A 104 0.07 -12.03 -3.59
C VAL A 104 0.33 -13.54 -3.56
N ASP A 105 0.68 -14.08 -2.41
CA ASP A 105 1.04 -15.49 -2.16
C ASP A 105 0.08 -16.56 -2.68
N THR A 106 -1.15 -16.20 -3.03
CA THR A 106 -2.17 -17.09 -3.58
C THR A 106 -2.27 -17.07 -5.10
N HIS A 107 -1.73 -16.04 -5.77
CA HIS A 107 -1.93 -15.79 -7.20
C HIS A 107 -0.65 -15.30 -7.90
N MET A 108 0.45 -16.04 -7.73
CA MET A 108 1.77 -15.70 -8.29
C MET A 108 1.95 -16.04 -9.78
N ASP A 109 1.00 -16.77 -10.40
CA ASP A 109 1.07 -17.15 -11.82
C ASP A 109 0.77 -15.93 -12.72
N PRO A 110 1.72 -15.50 -13.58
CA PRO A 110 1.53 -14.39 -14.51
C PRO A 110 0.31 -14.52 -15.42
N LYS A 111 -0.09 -15.75 -15.79
CA LYS A 111 -1.28 -15.98 -16.62
C LYS A 111 -2.57 -15.61 -15.89
N GLN A 112 -2.57 -15.68 -14.57
CA GLN A 112 -3.74 -15.38 -13.74
C GLN A 112 -3.81 -13.88 -13.41
N HIS A 113 -2.70 -13.26 -13.01
CA HIS A 113 -2.73 -11.85 -12.59
C HIS A 113 -2.58 -10.82 -13.72
N ASN A 114 -2.16 -11.22 -14.94
CA ASN A 114 -2.15 -10.32 -16.10
C ASN A 114 -3.48 -10.27 -16.87
N ASN A 115 -4.51 -10.98 -16.39
CA ASN A 115 -5.81 -11.06 -17.04
C ASN A 115 -6.91 -10.44 -16.18
N ILE A 116 -7.54 -9.37 -16.65
CA ILE A 116 -8.61 -8.65 -15.93
C ILE A 116 -9.80 -9.58 -15.61
N ARG A 117 -10.18 -10.49 -16.51
CA ARG A 117 -11.30 -11.42 -16.26
C ARG A 117 -10.95 -12.39 -15.12
N SER A 118 -9.70 -12.84 -15.04
CA SER A 118 -9.23 -13.67 -13.94
C SER A 118 -9.23 -12.89 -12.63
N LEU A 119 -8.71 -11.66 -12.61
CA LEU A 119 -8.70 -10.78 -11.43
C LEU A 119 -10.12 -10.51 -10.88
N LEU A 120 -11.08 -10.21 -11.75
CA LEU A 120 -12.47 -9.96 -11.36
C LEU A 120 -13.18 -11.21 -10.80
N LYS A 121 -12.70 -12.41 -11.13
CA LYS A 121 -13.25 -13.66 -10.62
C LYS A 121 -12.70 -14.06 -9.24
N ILE A 122 -11.55 -13.52 -8.82
CA ILE A 122 -10.89 -13.85 -7.54
C ILE A 122 -11.85 -13.83 -6.34
N PRO A 123 -12.74 -12.83 -6.16
CA PRO A 123 -13.65 -12.79 -5.00
C PRO A 123 -14.71 -13.89 -4.97
N PHE A 124 -14.96 -14.56 -6.10
CA PHE A 124 -16.04 -15.54 -6.26
C PHE A 124 -15.53 -16.98 -6.40
N VAL A 125 -14.22 -17.18 -6.45
CA VAL A 125 -13.59 -18.50 -6.53
C VAL A 125 -12.98 -18.86 -5.18
N LYS A 126 -12.89 -20.17 -4.89
CA LYS A 126 -12.24 -20.65 -3.68
C LYS A 126 -10.77 -20.19 -3.69
N ARG A 127 -10.34 -19.54 -2.60
CA ARG A 127 -8.96 -19.08 -2.45
C ARG A 127 -8.01 -20.29 -2.53
N PRO A 128 -6.96 -20.23 -3.37
CA PRO A 128 -5.88 -21.22 -3.36
C PRO A 128 -5.18 -21.25 -2.01
N GLU A 129 -4.52 -22.37 -1.67
CA GLU A 129 -3.60 -22.38 -0.53
C GLU A 129 -2.47 -21.36 -0.74
N SER A 130 -2.02 -20.74 0.35
CA SER A 130 -0.90 -19.81 0.30
C SER A 130 0.37 -20.58 -0.03
N GLN A 131 1.20 -20.05 -0.94
CA GLN A 131 2.55 -20.59 -1.17
C GLN A 131 3.44 -20.52 0.08
N THR A 132 3.07 -19.69 1.05
CA THR A 132 3.75 -19.58 2.36
C THR A 132 3.46 -20.76 3.27
N GLU A 133 2.30 -21.40 3.13
CA GLU A 133 1.88 -22.54 3.97
C GLU A 133 2.43 -23.89 3.45
N GLN A 134 3.03 -23.89 2.25
CA GLN A 134 3.58 -25.09 1.59
C GLN A 134 5.09 -25.30 1.84
N GLN A 135 5.74 -24.41 2.60
CA GLN A 135 7.16 -24.50 3.01
C GLN A 135 7.28 -24.86 4.50
#